data_AF-A0A1W6Z1F9-F1
#
_entry.id   AF-A0A1W6Z1F9-F1
#
_cell.length_a   1.000
_cell.length_b   1.000
_cell.length_c   1.000
_cell.angle_alpha   90.00
_cell.angle_beta   90.00
_cell.angle_gamma   90.00
#
_symmetry.space_group_name_H-M   'P 1'
#
loop_
_entity.id
_entity.type
_entity.pdbx_description
1 polymer ?
#
loop_
_entity_poly.entity_id
_entity_poly.type
_entity_poly.pdbx_seq_one_letter_code
_entity_poly.pdbx_strand_id
1 'polypeptide(L)' 'MSKEDELRMAMRRWHQAHSEVMDFYERNDIMDPTAYSVWIVLWEAENTARLKTEDLLAEARQEDSDR' A
#
# COMPACT_ATOMS: atom_id res chain seq x y z
N MET A 1 6.32 -20.25 -1.59
CA MET A 1 5.79 -19.33 -0.57
C MET A 1 4.30 -19.60 -0.46
N SER A 2 3.70 -19.56 0.74
CA SER A 2 2.24 -19.75 0.85
C SER A 2 1.50 -18.49 0.39
N LYS A 3 0.29 -18.64 -0.18
CA LYS A 3 -0.59 -17.49 -0.48
C LYS A 3 -0.88 -16.64 0.75
N GLU A 4 -1.01 -17.28 1.91
CA GLU A 4 -1.17 -16.59 3.19
C GLU A 4 0.06 -15.74 3.56
N ASP A 5 1.26 -16.24 3.26
CA ASP A 5 2.51 -15.49 3.48
C ASP A 5 2.63 -14.33 2.49
N GLU A 6 2.24 -14.53 1.23
CA GLU A 6 2.18 -13.49 0.20
C GLU A 6 1.23 -12.35 0.61
N LEU A 7 0.03 -12.68 1.09
CA LEU A 7 -0.94 -11.72 1.60
C LEU A 7 -0.38 -10.96 2.82
N ARG A 8 0.19 -11.67 3.80
CA ARG A 8 0.80 -11.03 4.99
C ARG A 8 1.92 -10.06 4.60
N MET A 9 2.76 -10.43 3.65
CA MET A 9 3.83 -9.54 3.17
C MET A 9 3.27 -8.34 2.40
N ALA A 10 2.25 -8.53 1.56
CA ALA A 10 1.59 -7.44 0.85
C ALA A 10 0.97 -6.43 1.83
N MET A 11 0.23 -6.91 2.84
CA MET A 11 -0.33 -6.07 3.90
C MET A 11 0.75 -5.28 4.66
N ARG A 12 1.87 -5.92 5.01
CA ARG A 12 3.00 -5.23 5.66
C ARG A 12 3.60 -4.15 4.76
N ARG A 13 3.76 -4.44 3.48
CA ARG A 13 4.31 -3.49 2.50
C ARG A 13 3.38 -2.30 2.30
N TRP A 14 2.08 -2.53 2.20
CA TRP A 14 1.10 -1.44 2.15
C TRP A 14 1.14 -0.60 3.41
N HIS A 15 1.13 -1.20 4.60
CA HIS A 15 1.21 -0.48 5.86
C HIS A 15 2.48 0.40 5.97
N GLN A 16 3.64 -0.15 5.55
CA GLN A 16 4.88 0.62 5.52
C GLN A 16 4.77 1.82 4.56
N ALA A 17 4.34 1.60 3.32
CA ALA A 17 4.22 2.66 2.33
C ALA A 17 3.23 3.75 2.78
N HIS A 18 2.10 3.36 3.39
CA HIS A 18 1.15 4.29 3.98
C HIS A 18 1.78 5.14 5.09
N SER A 19 2.55 4.51 5.97
CA SER A 19 3.25 5.22 7.05
C SER A 19 4.26 6.22 6.50
N GLU A 20 5.00 5.87 5.44
CA GLU A 20 5.95 6.77 4.77
C GLU A 20 5.26 7.97 4.10
N VAL A 21 4.10 7.75 3.46
CA VAL A 21 3.28 8.83 2.87
C VAL A 21 2.79 9.79 3.96
N MET A 22 2.28 9.25 5.05
CA MET A 22 1.76 10.05 6.17
C MET A 22 2.87 10.80 6.90
N ASP A 23 4.01 10.16 7.18
CA ASP A 23 5.19 10.80 7.75
C ASP A 23 5.68 11.98 6.88
N PHE A 24 5.67 11.81 5.55
CA PHE A 24 6.05 12.87 4.63
C PHE A 24 5.03 14.01 4.66
N TYR A 25 3.74 13.69 4.59
CA TYR A 25 2.64 14.67 4.63
C TYR A 25 2.68 15.51 5.91
N GLU A 26 2.95 14.89 7.07
CA GLU A 26 2.99 15.60 8.35
C GLU A 26 4.20 16.53 8.50
N ARG A 27 5.31 16.23 7.81
CA ARG A 27 6.57 16.98 7.93
C ARG A 27 6.76 18.06 6.87
N ASN A 28 5.94 18.06 5.82
CA ASN A 28 6.12 18.95 4.67
C ASN A 28 4.82 19.66 4.32
N ASP A 29 4.93 20.89 3.81
CA ASP A 29 3.78 21.58 3.21
C ASP A 29 3.54 21.02 1.80
N ILE A 30 2.59 20.10 1.65
CA ILE A 30 2.26 19.51 0.35
C ILE A 30 1.66 20.50 -0.66
N MET A 31 1.37 21.74 -0.24
CA MET A 31 1.00 22.82 -1.16
C MET A 31 2.23 23.42 -1.85
N ASP A 32 3.45 23.19 -1.33
CA ASP A 32 4.69 23.49 -2.04
C ASP A 32 4.85 22.53 -3.24
N PRO A 33 5.08 23.04 -4.47
CA PRO A 33 5.18 22.19 -5.66
C PRO A 33 6.29 21.14 -5.61
N THR A 34 7.40 21.42 -4.91
CA THR A 34 8.51 20.48 -4.77
C THR A 34 8.12 19.35 -3.82
N ALA A 35 7.56 19.70 -2.66
CA ALA A 35 7.04 18.70 -1.72
C ALA A 35 5.91 17.86 -2.34
N TYR A 36 5.00 18.50 -3.08
CA TYR A 36 3.93 17.81 -3.82
C TYR A 36 4.50 16.76 -4.78
N SER A 37 5.54 17.11 -5.55
CA SER A 37 6.16 16.18 -6.51
C SER A 37 6.79 14.96 -5.85
N VAL A 38 7.26 15.07 -4.60
CA VAL A 38 7.78 13.93 -3.84
C VAL A 38 6.64 13.13 -3.23
N TRP A 39 5.66 13.82 -2.64
CA TRP A 39 4.49 13.19 -2.03
C TRP A 39 3.71 12.34 -3.03
N ILE A 40 3.51 12.81 -4.27
CA ILE A 40 2.76 12.05 -5.28
C ILE A 40 3.45 10.73 -5.64
N VAL A 41 4.78 10.69 -5.70
CA VAL A 41 5.55 9.46 -5.96
C VAL A 41 5.39 8.46 -4.81
N LEU A 42 5.44 8.93 -3.57
CA LEU A 42 5.19 8.08 -2.39
C LEU A 42 3.77 7.54 -2.39
N TRP A 43 2.79 8.40 -2.71
CA TRP A 43 1.39 8.03 -2.81
C TRP A 43 1.13 7.00 -3.91
N GLU A 44 1.77 7.12 -5.08
CA GLU A 44 1.67 6.13 -6.16
C GLU A 44 2.23 4.76 -5.74
N ALA A 45 3.33 4.76 -4.99
CA ALA A 45 3.92 3.53 -4.43
C ALA A 45 2.99 2.88 -3.39
N GLU A 46 2.39 3.67 -2.51
CA GLU A 46 1.37 3.21 -1.56
C GLU A 46 0.17 2.61 -2.31
N ASN A 47 -0.35 3.32 -3.31
CA ASN A 47 -1.51 2.87 -4.07
C ASN A 47 -1.25 1.56 -4.81
N THR A 48 -0.04 1.38 -5.34
CA THR A 48 0.38 0.10 -5.96
C THR A 48 0.38 -1.04 -4.94
N ALA A 49 0.90 -0.80 -3.73
CA ALA A 49 0.90 -1.79 -2.66
C ALA A 49 -0.52 -2.11 -2.16
N ARG A 50 -1.39 -1.11 -2.06
CA ARG A 50 -2.81 -1.26 -1.72
C ARG A 50 -3.52 -2.15 -2.73
N LEU A 51 -3.43 -1.83 -4.02
CA LEU A 51 -4.07 -2.62 -5.09
C LEU A 51 -3.62 -4.07 -5.08
N LYS A 52 -2.31 -4.31 -4.94
CA LYS A 52 -1.79 -5.69 -4.85
C LYS A 52 -2.35 -6.44 -3.63
N THR A 53 -2.54 -5.76 -2.51
CA THR A 53 -3.13 -6.35 -1.30
C THR A 53 -4.61 -6.66 -1.49
N GLU A 54 -5.36 -5.77 -2.15
CA GLU A 54 -6.78 -5.96 -2.47
C GLU A 54 -7.00 -7.15 -3.40
N ASP A 55 -6.17 -7.31 -4.43
CA ASP A 55 -6.22 -8.46 -5.32
C ASP A 55 -6.01 -9.78 -4.55
N LEU A 56 -4.99 -9.83 -3.68
CA LEU A 56 -4.71 -11.02 -2.86
C LEU A 56 -5.82 -11.31 -1.85
N LEU A 57 -6.47 -10.28 -1.29
CA LEU A 57 -7.62 -10.45 -0.42
C LEU A 57 -8.83 -11.01 -1.19
N ALA A 58 -9.05 -10.57 -2.42
CA ALA A 58 -10.12 -11.09 -3.26
C ALA A 58 -9.89 -12.57 -3.60
N GLU A 59 -8.65 -12.94 -3.95
CA GLU A 59 -8.27 -14.34 -4.18
C GLU A 59 -8.48 -15.21 -2.93
N ALA A 60 -8.01 -14.76 -1.76
CA ALA A 60 -8.15 -15.50 -0.51
C ALA A 60 -9.64 -15.72 -0.13
N ARG A 61 -10.49 -14.72 -0.34
CA ARG A 61 -11.94 -14.83 -0.09
C ARG A 61 -12.62 -15.82 -1.04
N GLN A 62 -12.19 -15.88 -2.30
CA GLN A 62 -12.71 -16.84 -3.27
C GLN A 62 -12.33 -18.28 -2.86
N GLU A 63 -11.08 -18.50 -2.46
CA GLU A 63 -10.61 -19.81 -2.01
C GLU A 63 -11.36 -20.32 -0.77
N ASP A 64 -11.65 -19.43 0.19
CA ASP A 64 -12.45 -19.76 1.37
C ASP A 64 -13.92 -20.08 1.02
N SER A 65 -14.47 -19.46 -0.03
CA SER A 65 -15.84 -19.71 -0.49
C SER A 65 -15.97 -21.04 -1.26
N ASP A 66 -14.90 -21.51 -1.90
CA ASP A 66 -14.89 -22.74 -2.70
C ASP A 66 -14.57 -24.00 -1.86
N ARG A 67 -14.37 -23.83 -0.54
CA ARG A 67 -13.92 -24.86 0.40
C ARG A 67 -15.02 -25.34 1.34
#